data_AF-A0A2I1F3F9-F1
#
_entry.id   AF-A0A2I1F3F9-F1
#
_cell.length_a   1.000
_cell.length_b   1.000
_cell.length_c   1.000
_cell.angle_alpha   90.00
_cell.angle_beta   90.00
_cell.angle_gamma   90.00
#
_symmetry.space_group_name_H-M   'P 1'
#
loop_
_entity.id
_entity.type
_entity.pdbx_description
1 polymer ?
#
loop_
_entity_poly.entity_id
_entity_poly.type
_entity_poly.pdbx_seq_one_letter_code
_entity_poly.pdbx_strand_id
1 'polypeptide(L)'
;MSSASSSQRCILAVGNTGNGKSFTATIFGAQNVKIGHTTKSETQTITVYDIKGGFYIDTPGLDDSDEDKNDDETVRLIYLKMVEKGIRNLTTILWFVMPDARAKGSYKRQARFIESLAKYHIGKNVWDNTIIVTKGDRIENGPRDAANEIREHNDNLLSNTGEFNILLYESLLPTNVYVQMELTSERLNTFGVFKESEPERILAKYESLIEGHLENPVCLNLRKVKCSKCSEETDPRLASLKCHTEIELIHPATEDVHRGNVIKIHPSSNYRKHSDYYVEATTRQEFDDSPQAWTVRAFSFGGVNPTRSVFVPGYWKCCGNNDANSSGCKQVYHCCERDYQSSGCQKIFDECKHNYGGTPCLTICKDCKERSDTVGCKEKCKDCNNDNPHNTKGCTHISHNFPN
;
A
#
# COMPACT_ATOMS: atom_id res chain seq x y z
N MET A 1 19.00 -35.94 -20.28
CA MET A 1 17.63 -36.29 -20.70
C MET A 1 16.75 -35.10 -20.36
N SER A 2 16.49 -34.27 -21.36
CA SER A 2 15.73 -33.02 -21.25
C SER A 2 14.26 -33.38 -21.14
N SER A 3 13.67 -33.20 -19.96
CA SER A 3 12.23 -33.37 -19.76
C SER A 3 11.50 -32.35 -20.62
N ALA A 4 10.76 -32.82 -21.62
CA ALA A 4 9.80 -32.02 -22.36
C ALA A 4 8.89 -31.31 -21.34
N SER A 5 8.90 -29.98 -21.36
CA SER A 5 7.91 -29.16 -20.66
C SER A 5 6.54 -29.56 -21.23
N SER A 6 5.79 -30.44 -20.55
CA SER A 6 4.40 -30.66 -20.92
C SER A 6 3.67 -29.34 -20.70
N SER A 7 3.18 -28.71 -21.77
CA SER A 7 2.38 -27.50 -21.68
C SER A 7 1.26 -27.70 -20.66
N GLN A 8 1.30 -26.97 -19.55
CA GLN A 8 0.29 -27.06 -18.51
C GLN A 8 -1.05 -26.55 -19.06
N ARG A 9 -2.14 -27.27 -18.82
CA ARG A 9 -3.47 -26.84 -19.27
C ARG A 9 -3.97 -25.63 -18.47
N CYS A 10 -4.71 -24.75 -19.11
CA CYS A 10 -5.33 -23.62 -18.42
C CYS A 10 -6.73 -23.37 -18.98
N ILE A 11 -7.73 -23.60 -18.12
CA ILE A 11 -9.15 -23.48 -18.47
C ILE A 11 -9.69 -22.20 -17.83
N LEU A 12 -10.26 -21.31 -18.63
CA LEU A 12 -10.92 -20.09 -18.16
C LEU A 12 -12.44 -20.24 -18.25
N ALA A 13 -13.14 -20.09 -17.13
CA ALA A 13 -14.60 -20.08 -17.11
C ALA A 13 -15.15 -18.67 -17.25
N VAL A 14 -16.11 -18.46 -18.14
CA VAL A 14 -16.73 -17.15 -18.43
C VAL A 14 -18.25 -17.31 -18.45
N GLY A 15 -19.02 -16.36 -17.90
CA GLY A 15 -20.49 -16.39 -17.98
C GLY A 15 -21.17 -15.79 -16.76
N ASN A 16 -22.51 -15.73 -16.76
CA ASN A 16 -23.30 -15.18 -15.65
C ASN A 16 -23.19 -16.03 -14.37
N THR A 17 -23.52 -15.41 -13.23
CA THR A 17 -23.72 -16.12 -11.97
C THR A 17 -24.81 -17.19 -12.11
N GLY A 18 -24.61 -18.35 -11.49
CA GLY A 18 -25.57 -19.47 -11.52
C GLY A 18 -25.50 -20.39 -12.74
N ASN A 19 -24.65 -20.12 -13.72
CA ASN A 19 -24.54 -20.96 -14.94
C ASN A 19 -23.63 -22.19 -14.80
N GLY A 20 -23.11 -22.50 -13.60
CA GLY A 20 -22.39 -23.75 -13.34
C GLY A 20 -20.86 -23.70 -13.52
N LYS A 21 -20.26 -22.50 -13.51
CA LYS A 21 -18.80 -22.31 -13.61
C LYS A 21 -18.03 -23.02 -12.48
N SER A 22 -18.40 -22.75 -11.23
CA SER A 22 -17.77 -23.36 -10.05
C SER A 22 -18.05 -24.85 -9.93
N PHE A 23 -19.25 -25.31 -10.28
CA PHE A 23 -19.55 -26.74 -10.38
C PHE A 23 -18.61 -27.43 -11.37
N THR A 24 -18.37 -26.83 -12.54
CA THR A 24 -17.46 -27.43 -13.53
C THR A 24 -16.02 -27.49 -13.02
N ALA A 25 -15.59 -26.57 -12.15
CA ALA A 25 -14.27 -26.66 -11.52
C ALA A 25 -14.09 -27.98 -10.73
N THR A 26 -15.13 -28.44 -10.00
CA THR A 26 -15.07 -29.70 -9.25
C THR A 26 -15.01 -30.91 -10.16
N ILE A 27 -15.67 -30.86 -11.33
CA ILE A 27 -15.57 -31.90 -12.37
C ILE A 27 -14.13 -32.06 -12.87
N PHE A 28 -13.38 -30.96 -12.99
CA PHE A 28 -11.94 -31.01 -13.32
C PHE A 28 -11.03 -31.37 -12.13
N GLY A 29 -11.61 -31.66 -10.96
CA GLY A 29 -10.88 -32.10 -9.76
C GLY A 29 -10.39 -30.97 -8.86
N ALA A 30 -10.90 -29.74 -9.01
CA ALA A 30 -10.60 -28.67 -8.07
C ALA A 30 -11.12 -29.01 -6.66
N GLN A 31 -10.29 -28.75 -5.64
CA GLN A 31 -10.65 -28.97 -4.24
C GLN A 31 -11.07 -27.65 -3.57
N ASN A 32 -11.88 -27.74 -2.50
CA ASN A 32 -12.34 -26.60 -1.69
C ASN A 32 -13.11 -25.53 -2.48
N VAL A 33 -13.79 -25.91 -3.55
CA VAL A 33 -14.63 -25.01 -4.34
C VAL A 33 -15.89 -24.64 -3.55
N LYS A 34 -16.19 -23.35 -3.44
CA LYS A 34 -17.46 -22.88 -2.87
C LYS A 34 -18.53 -22.89 -3.97
N ILE A 35 -19.52 -23.78 -3.84
CA ILE A 35 -20.66 -23.84 -4.76
C ILE A 35 -21.87 -23.21 -4.08
N GLY A 36 -22.35 -22.11 -4.65
CA GLY A 36 -23.57 -21.42 -4.22
C GLY A 36 -24.80 -21.87 -5.00
N HIS A 37 -25.91 -22.11 -4.31
CA HIS A 37 -27.20 -22.42 -4.94
C HIS A 37 -28.12 -21.19 -5.08
N THR A 38 -27.64 -20.00 -4.72
CA THR A 38 -28.42 -18.77 -4.74
C THR A 38 -28.11 -17.90 -5.95
N THR A 39 -29.08 -17.08 -6.39
CA THR A 39 -28.90 -16.07 -7.45
C THR A 39 -28.07 -14.87 -7.02
N LYS A 40 -27.60 -14.84 -5.77
CA LYS A 40 -26.69 -13.80 -5.27
C LYS A 40 -25.25 -14.24 -5.55
N SER A 41 -24.46 -13.30 -6.06
CA SER A 41 -23.04 -13.48 -6.40
C SER A 41 -22.22 -14.02 -5.21
N GLU A 42 -21.99 -15.33 -5.18
CA GLU A 42 -21.13 -15.96 -4.15
C GLU A 42 -19.65 -15.95 -4.54
N THR A 43 -19.34 -15.90 -5.84
CA THR A 43 -17.98 -15.69 -6.34
C THR A 43 -17.70 -14.20 -6.49
N GLN A 44 -17.36 -13.55 -5.38
CA GLN A 44 -16.95 -12.13 -5.39
C GLN A 44 -15.49 -11.94 -5.80
N THR A 45 -14.75 -13.04 -6.00
CA THR A 45 -13.30 -13.05 -6.21
C THR A 45 -12.90 -14.09 -7.24
N ILE A 46 -12.02 -13.71 -8.18
CA ILE A 46 -11.45 -14.62 -9.17
C ILE A 46 -10.56 -15.65 -8.46
N THR A 47 -10.88 -16.92 -8.63
CA THR A 47 -10.17 -18.02 -7.97
C THR A 47 -9.49 -18.90 -9.00
N VAL A 48 -8.21 -19.19 -8.78
CA VAL A 48 -7.43 -20.10 -9.63
C VAL A 48 -7.24 -21.38 -8.86
N TYR A 49 -7.87 -22.46 -9.32
CA TYR A 49 -7.77 -23.78 -8.73
C TYR A 49 -6.71 -24.61 -9.46
N ASP A 50 -5.91 -25.34 -8.68
CA ASP A 50 -5.07 -26.39 -9.22
C ASP A 50 -5.95 -27.59 -9.60
N ILE A 51 -5.81 -28.04 -10.84
CA ILE A 51 -6.48 -29.22 -11.36
C ILE A 51 -5.43 -30.19 -11.89
N LYS A 52 -5.82 -31.44 -12.17
CA LYS A 52 -4.90 -32.42 -12.75
C LYS A 52 -4.28 -31.84 -14.03
N GLY A 53 -2.96 -31.72 -14.10
CA GLY A 53 -2.26 -31.24 -15.31
C GLY A 53 -2.34 -29.74 -15.60
N GLY A 54 -2.89 -28.90 -14.71
CA GLY A 54 -2.98 -27.46 -14.98
C GLY A 54 -3.84 -26.64 -14.01
N PHE A 55 -4.44 -25.57 -14.53
CA PHE A 55 -5.24 -24.60 -13.76
C PHE A 55 -6.66 -24.46 -14.30
N TYR A 56 -7.61 -24.22 -13.39
CA TYR A 56 -8.96 -23.77 -13.71
C TYR A 56 -9.20 -22.39 -13.09
N ILE A 57 -9.50 -21.40 -13.91
CA ILE A 57 -9.79 -20.03 -13.50
C ILE A 57 -11.31 -19.87 -13.44
N ASP A 58 -11.83 -19.81 -12.21
CA ASP A 58 -13.23 -19.55 -11.94
C ASP A 58 -13.45 -18.05 -11.71
N THR A 59 -14.38 -17.46 -12.48
CA THR A 59 -14.61 -16.02 -12.46
C THR A 59 -15.97 -15.67 -11.82
N PRO A 60 -16.12 -14.45 -11.28
CA PRO A 60 -17.43 -13.87 -11.00
C PRO A 60 -18.36 -13.88 -12.22
N GLY A 61 -19.65 -13.68 -11.98
CA GLY A 61 -20.60 -13.38 -13.04
C GLY A 61 -20.22 -12.09 -13.76
N LEU A 62 -20.02 -12.15 -15.07
CA LEU A 62 -19.98 -10.96 -15.93
C LEU A 62 -21.44 -10.65 -16.27
N ASP A 63 -21.95 -9.44 -16.00
CA ASP A 63 -23.38 -9.06 -15.95
C ASP A 63 -24.13 -9.31 -14.62
N ASP A 64 -23.44 -9.30 -13.47
CA ASP A 64 -24.15 -9.15 -12.20
C ASP A 64 -24.72 -7.73 -12.13
N SER A 65 -26.04 -7.60 -12.04
CA SER A 65 -26.83 -6.36 -12.03
C SER A 65 -26.60 -5.44 -10.80
N ASP A 66 -25.41 -5.48 -10.20
CA ASP A 66 -24.94 -4.50 -9.24
C ASP A 66 -24.52 -3.23 -9.99
N GLU A 67 -25.24 -2.13 -9.82
CA GLU A 67 -24.86 -0.82 -10.38
C GLU A 67 -23.45 -0.37 -9.94
N ASP A 68 -22.91 -0.96 -8.86
CA ASP A 68 -21.57 -0.72 -8.33
C ASP A 68 -20.46 -1.62 -8.93
N LYS A 69 -20.81 -2.69 -9.68
CA LYS A 69 -19.84 -3.61 -10.29
C LYS A 69 -19.65 -3.30 -11.76
N ASN A 70 -18.53 -2.65 -12.08
CA ASN A 70 -18.14 -2.43 -13.46
C ASN A 70 -17.56 -3.73 -14.07
N ASP A 71 -18.21 -4.27 -15.10
CA ASP A 71 -17.74 -5.42 -15.89
C ASP A 71 -16.28 -5.23 -16.36
N ASP A 72 -15.87 -3.99 -16.69
CA ASP A 72 -14.51 -3.69 -17.12
C ASP A 72 -13.47 -3.89 -15.99
N GLU A 73 -13.81 -3.58 -14.73
CA GLU A 73 -12.92 -3.88 -13.60
C GLU A 73 -12.82 -5.39 -13.38
N THR A 74 -13.93 -6.13 -13.55
CA THR A 74 -13.91 -7.58 -13.41
C THR A 74 -13.01 -8.21 -14.48
N VAL A 75 -13.13 -7.78 -15.73
CA VAL A 75 -12.25 -8.19 -16.83
C VAL A 75 -10.79 -7.86 -16.51
N ARG A 76 -10.51 -6.63 -16.04
CA ARG A 76 -9.16 -6.21 -15.65
C ARG A 76 -8.57 -7.11 -14.55
N LEU A 77 -9.35 -7.40 -13.52
CA LEU A 77 -8.95 -8.26 -12.42
C LEU A 77 -8.66 -9.70 -12.90
N ILE A 78 -9.41 -10.21 -13.88
CA ILE A 78 -9.13 -11.52 -14.49
C ILE A 78 -7.76 -11.51 -15.17
N TYR A 79 -7.45 -10.49 -15.99
CA TYR A 79 -6.14 -10.33 -16.61
C TYR A 79 -5.01 -10.22 -15.57
N LEU A 80 -5.19 -9.39 -14.54
CA LEU A 80 -4.23 -9.25 -13.44
C LEU A 80 -3.97 -10.60 -12.78
N LYS A 81 -5.01 -11.39 -12.50
CA LYS A 81 -4.86 -12.69 -11.86
C LYS A 81 -4.07 -13.69 -12.71
N MET A 82 -4.29 -13.68 -14.03
CA MET A 82 -3.51 -14.50 -14.96
C MET A 82 -2.03 -14.09 -14.95
N VAL A 83 -1.73 -12.79 -14.95
CA VAL A 83 -0.36 -12.27 -14.88
C VAL A 83 0.32 -12.60 -13.56
N GLU A 84 -0.35 -12.39 -12.42
CA GLU A 84 0.16 -12.74 -11.08
C GLU A 84 0.54 -14.21 -10.97
N LYS A 85 -0.24 -15.09 -11.60
CA LYS A 85 0.00 -16.54 -11.63
C LYS A 85 0.97 -16.98 -12.73
N GLY A 86 1.51 -16.04 -13.52
CA GLY A 86 2.42 -16.36 -14.62
C GLY A 86 1.75 -17.11 -15.77
N ILE A 87 0.43 -17.08 -15.88
CA ILE A 87 -0.34 -17.74 -16.93
C ILE A 87 -0.17 -16.95 -18.22
N ARG A 88 0.44 -17.58 -19.22
CA ARG A 88 0.65 -17.00 -20.56
C ARG A 88 -0.15 -17.67 -21.65
N ASN A 89 -0.59 -18.90 -21.43
CA ASN A 89 -1.27 -19.72 -22.43
C ASN A 89 -2.61 -20.18 -21.85
N LEU A 90 -3.71 -19.79 -22.50
CA LEU A 90 -5.04 -20.31 -22.22
C LEU A 90 -5.33 -21.45 -23.19
N THR A 91 -5.54 -22.65 -22.67
CA THR A 91 -5.83 -23.81 -23.52
C THR A 91 -7.30 -23.84 -23.91
N THR A 92 -8.21 -23.61 -22.97
CA THR A 92 -9.65 -23.67 -23.22
C THR A 92 -10.38 -22.54 -22.53
N ILE A 93 -11.38 -21.99 -23.21
CA ILE A 93 -12.34 -21.05 -22.65
C ILE A 93 -13.70 -21.76 -22.60
N LEU A 94 -14.27 -21.88 -21.40
CA LEU A 94 -15.61 -22.42 -21.21
C LEU A 94 -16.58 -21.25 -21.02
N TRP A 95 -17.44 -21.01 -22.00
CA TRP A 95 -18.41 -19.92 -21.98
C TRP A 95 -19.80 -20.43 -21.58
N PHE A 96 -20.17 -20.19 -20.33
CA PHE A 96 -21.38 -20.70 -19.69
C PHE A 96 -22.58 -19.78 -19.90
N VAL A 97 -23.59 -20.31 -20.59
CA VAL A 97 -24.79 -19.58 -21.02
C VAL A 97 -26.07 -20.34 -20.67
N MET A 98 -27.21 -19.65 -20.78
CA MET A 98 -28.54 -20.27 -20.72
C MET A 98 -29.08 -20.37 -22.15
N PRO A 99 -29.97 -21.34 -22.44
CA PRO A 99 -30.69 -21.38 -23.71
C PRO A 99 -31.48 -20.08 -23.90
N ASP A 100 -31.10 -19.30 -24.91
CA ASP A 100 -31.81 -18.09 -25.29
C ASP A 100 -31.62 -17.83 -26.79
N ALA A 101 -32.71 -17.57 -27.49
CA ALA A 101 -32.68 -17.28 -28.92
C ALA A 101 -32.17 -15.85 -29.23
N ARG A 102 -32.06 -14.97 -28.23
CA ARG A 102 -31.69 -13.56 -28.41
C ARG A 102 -30.21 -13.33 -28.11
N ALA A 103 -29.55 -12.58 -28.99
CA ALA A 103 -28.22 -12.00 -28.74
C ALA A 103 -28.29 -10.86 -27.71
N LYS A 104 -28.41 -11.22 -26.42
CA LYS A 104 -28.50 -10.26 -25.31
C LYS A 104 -27.23 -9.42 -25.19
N GLY A 105 -27.37 -8.22 -24.64
CA GLY A 105 -26.25 -7.33 -24.35
C GLY A 105 -25.19 -7.96 -23.45
N SER A 106 -25.60 -8.83 -22.52
CA SER A 106 -24.72 -9.59 -21.63
C SER A 106 -23.84 -10.59 -22.38
N TYR A 107 -24.41 -11.35 -23.32
CA TYR A 107 -23.64 -12.23 -24.19
C TYR A 107 -22.67 -11.45 -25.06
N LYS A 108 -23.07 -10.28 -25.58
CA LYS A 108 -22.17 -9.41 -26.35
C LYS A 108 -21.00 -8.90 -25.50
N ARG A 109 -21.23 -8.52 -24.24
CA ARG A 109 -20.15 -8.13 -23.31
C ARG A 109 -19.18 -9.27 -23.04
N GLN A 110 -19.70 -10.47 -22.79
CA GLN A 110 -18.88 -11.66 -22.57
C GLN A 110 -18.09 -12.05 -23.82
N ALA A 111 -18.72 -12.00 -25.00
CA ALA A 111 -18.04 -12.24 -26.27
C ALA A 111 -16.91 -11.23 -26.52
N ARG A 112 -17.11 -9.94 -26.17
CA ARG A 112 -16.04 -8.92 -26.27
C ARG A 112 -14.86 -9.25 -25.37
N PHE A 113 -15.13 -9.72 -24.15
CA PHE A 113 -14.08 -10.18 -23.26
C PHE A 113 -13.33 -11.37 -23.85
N ILE A 114 -14.04 -12.39 -24.36
CA ILE A 114 -13.43 -13.56 -25.00
C ILE A 114 -12.56 -13.14 -26.18
N GLU A 115 -13.08 -12.32 -27.09
CA GLU A 115 -12.33 -11.78 -28.24
C GLU A 115 -11.04 -11.06 -27.80
N SER A 116 -11.12 -10.28 -26.71
CA SER A 116 -9.98 -9.51 -26.19
C SER A 116 -8.79 -10.38 -25.75
N LEU A 117 -9.01 -11.67 -25.43
CA LEU A 117 -7.95 -12.59 -24.98
C LEU A 117 -6.92 -12.85 -26.09
N ALA A 118 -7.36 -12.84 -27.35
CA ALA A 118 -6.51 -13.05 -28.53
C ALA A 118 -6.14 -11.75 -29.26
N LYS A 119 -6.51 -10.56 -28.74
CA LYS A 119 -6.35 -9.26 -29.42
C LYS A 119 -4.97 -9.00 -30.05
N TYR A 120 -3.89 -9.44 -29.40
CA TYR A 120 -2.52 -9.25 -29.89
C TYR A 120 -1.86 -10.56 -30.35
N HIS A 121 -2.66 -11.61 -30.58
CA HIS A 121 -2.21 -12.89 -31.11
C HIS A 121 -2.57 -12.96 -32.60
N ILE A 122 -1.66 -12.46 -33.43
CA ILE A 122 -1.84 -12.37 -34.88
C ILE A 122 -2.16 -13.75 -35.46
N GLY A 123 -3.27 -13.84 -36.22
CA GLY A 123 -3.68 -15.05 -36.92
C GLY A 123 -4.33 -16.12 -36.04
N LYS A 124 -4.55 -15.85 -34.74
CA LYS A 124 -5.23 -16.78 -33.84
C LYS A 124 -6.68 -16.38 -33.64
N ASN A 125 -7.58 -17.33 -33.90
CA ASN A 125 -8.98 -17.23 -33.54
C ASN A 125 -9.19 -17.78 -32.13
N VAL A 126 -9.69 -16.94 -31.21
CA VAL A 126 -9.97 -17.37 -29.83
C VAL A 126 -11.09 -18.41 -29.76
N TRP A 127 -12.01 -18.36 -30.73
CA TRP A 127 -13.20 -19.20 -30.78
C TRP A 127 -12.88 -20.67 -31.10
N ASP A 128 -11.71 -20.96 -31.69
CA ASP A 128 -11.20 -22.33 -31.90
C ASP A 128 -10.85 -23.02 -30.58
N ASN A 129 -10.64 -22.26 -29.50
CA ASN A 129 -10.34 -22.78 -28.16
C ASN A 129 -11.51 -22.53 -27.19
N THR A 130 -12.67 -22.15 -27.70
CA THR A 130 -13.85 -21.81 -26.90
C THR A 130 -14.91 -22.90 -27.01
N ILE A 131 -15.53 -23.27 -25.89
CA ILE A 131 -16.67 -24.17 -25.82
C ILE A 131 -17.85 -23.40 -25.22
N ILE A 132 -18.97 -23.34 -25.95
CA ILE A 132 -20.22 -22.79 -25.44
C ILE A 132 -20.91 -23.86 -24.61
N VAL A 133 -20.93 -23.65 -23.29
CA VAL A 133 -21.56 -24.55 -22.33
C VAL A 133 -22.95 -24.02 -22.00
N THR A 134 -23.98 -24.68 -22.51
CA THR A 134 -25.38 -24.28 -22.30
C THR A 134 -25.97 -25.05 -21.13
N LYS A 135 -26.38 -24.34 -20.07
CA LYS A 135 -27.08 -24.94 -18.93
C LYS A 135 -28.54 -25.20 -19.30
N GLY A 136 -28.83 -26.43 -19.71
CA GLY A 136 -30.14 -26.85 -20.22
C GLY A 136 -30.02 -28.05 -21.14
N ASP A 137 -31.15 -28.55 -21.63
CA ASP A 137 -31.21 -29.68 -22.57
C ASP A 137 -31.20 -29.24 -24.05
N ARG A 138 -31.14 -27.93 -24.32
CA ARG A 138 -31.19 -27.37 -25.67
C ARG A 138 -30.16 -26.28 -25.85
N ILE A 139 -29.69 -26.14 -27.09
CA ILE A 139 -28.80 -25.07 -27.53
C ILE A 139 -29.64 -24.11 -28.37
N GLU A 140 -29.48 -22.83 -28.12
CA GLU A 140 -30.16 -21.75 -28.83
C GLU A 140 -29.11 -20.80 -29.42
N ASN A 141 -29.46 -20.11 -30.51
CA ASN A 141 -28.47 -19.35 -31.29
C ASN A 141 -28.05 -18.00 -30.65
N GLY A 142 -28.76 -17.49 -29.65
CA GLY A 142 -28.51 -16.15 -29.11
C GLY A 142 -27.06 -15.88 -28.68
N PRO A 143 -26.40 -16.77 -27.90
CA PRO A 143 -24.98 -16.65 -27.60
C PRO A 143 -24.08 -16.65 -28.83
N ARG A 144 -24.36 -17.52 -29.81
CA ARG A 144 -23.58 -17.65 -31.05
C ARG A 144 -23.72 -16.42 -31.94
N ASP A 145 -24.94 -15.88 -32.03
CA ASP A 145 -25.24 -14.63 -32.73
C ASP A 145 -24.53 -13.44 -32.06
N ALA A 146 -24.53 -13.38 -30.74
CA ALA A 146 -23.79 -12.36 -30.00
C ALA A 146 -22.27 -12.43 -30.25
N ALA A 147 -21.69 -13.64 -30.33
CA ALA A 147 -20.28 -13.81 -30.70
C ALA A 147 -20.01 -13.38 -32.15
N ASN A 148 -20.88 -13.77 -33.08
CA ASN A 148 -20.78 -13.38 -34.49
C ASN A 148 -20.83 -11.86 -34.71
N GLU A 149 -21.58 -11.13 -33.89
CA GLU A 149 -21.65 -9.67 -33.97
C GLU A 149 -20.39 -8.96 -33.45
N ILE A 150 -19.61 -9.61 -32.59
CA ILE A 150 -18.46 -8.99 -31.91
C ILE A 150 -17.12 -9.29 -32.59
N ARG A 151 -17.00 -10.43 -33.26
CA ARG A 151 -15.75 -10.89 -33.87
C ARG A 151 -15.13 -9.84 -34.80
N GLU A 152 -13.79 -9.73 -34.80
CA GLU A 152 -13.07 -8.76 -35.63
C GLU A 152 -12.82 -9.26 -37.08
N HIS A 153 -13.11 -10.53 -37.39
CA HIS A 153 -12.83 -11.14 -38.71
C HIS A 153 -14.08 -11.74 -39.38
N ASN A 154 -14.15 -11.63 -40.72
CA ASN A 154 -15.36 -11.91 -41.50
C ASN A 154 -15.58 -13.37 -41.91
N ASP A 155 -14.60 -14.25 -41.78
CA ASP A 155 -14.75 -15.66 -42.16
C ASP A 155 -15.54 -16.46 -41.09
N ASN A 156 -16.16 -17.58 -41.49
CA ASN A 156 -17.02 -18.44 -40.65
C ASN A 156 -16.24 -19.21 -39.55
N LEU A 157 -15.62 -18.45 -38.65
CA LEU A 157 -14.64 -18.87 -37.65
C LEU A 157 -15.24 -19.49 -36.37
N LEU A 158 -16.56 -19.44 -36.19
CA LEU A 158 -17.21 -20.20 -35.10
C LEU A 158 -17.40 -21.69 -35.45
N SER A 159 -17.00 -22.13 -36.64
CA SER A 159 -17.18 -23.52 -37.09
C SER A 159 -16.46 -24.53 -36.19
N ASN A 160 -15.34 -24.15 -35.58
CA ASN A 160 -14.57 -24.99 -34.66
C ASN A 160 -14.96 -24.80 -33.19
N THR A 161 -15.86 -23.87 -32.87
CA THR A 161 -16.31 -23.64 -31.50
C THR A 161 -17.11 -24.84 -31.02
N GLY A 162 -16.64 -25.47 -29.95
CA GLY A 162 -17.32 -26.59 -29.33
C GLY A 162 -18.65 -26.17 -28.72
N GLU A 163 -19.63 -27.06 -28.74
CA GLU A 163 -20.91 -26.86 -28.05
C GLU A 163 -21.17 -27.99 -27.08
N PHE A 164 -21.65 -27.63 -25.90
CA PHE A 164 -22.01 -28.59 -24.87
C PHE A 164 -23.25 -28.13 -24.11
N ASN A 165 -24.38 -28.82 -24.30
CA ASN A 165 -25.52 -28.67 -23.42
C ASN A 165 -25.41 -29.63 -22.24
N ILE A 166 -25.65 -29.11 -21.03
CA ILE A 166 -25.62 -29.88 -19.79
C ILE A 166 -26.82 -29.52 -18.93
N LEU A 167 -27.60 -30.55 -18.60
CA LEU A 167 -28.68 -30.51 -17.64
C LEU A 167 -28.46 -31.58 -16.58
N LEU A 168 -28.43 -31.19 -15.31
CA LEU A 168 -28.24 -32.13 -14.22
C LEU A 168 -29.55 -32.86 -13.94
N TYR A 169 -29.54 -34.19 -13.99
CA TYR A 169 -30.71 -35.04 -13.81
C TYR A 169 -31.36 -34.80 -12.45
N GLU A 170 -30.55 -34.61 -11.42
CA GLU A 170 -30.97 -34.33 -10.04
C GLU A 170 -31.63 -32.96 -9.89
N SER A 171 -31.48 -32.05 -10.87
CA SER A 171 -32.17 -30.75 -10.89
C SER A 171 -33.57 -30.80 -11.53
N LEU A 172 -33.97 -31.96 -12.08
CA LEU A 172 -35.26 -32.13 -12.77
C LEU A 172 -36.42 -32.36 -11.80
N LEU A 173 -37.59 -31.80 -12.13
CA LEU A 173 -38.83 -32.10 -11.42
C LEU A 173 -39.29 -33.55 -11.71
N PRO A 174 -40.02 -34.20 -10.79
CA PRO A 174 -40.56 -35.55 -11.00
C PRO A 174 -41.48 -35.68 -12.23
N THR A 175 -42.05 -34.57 -12.69
CA THR A 175 -42.92 -34.50 -13.88
C THR A 175 -42.14 -34.35 -15.18
N ASN A 176 -40.82 -34.20 -15.14
CA ASN A 176 -40.01 -34.04 -16.34
C ASN A 176 -39.95 -35.35 -17.15
N VAL A 177 -39.98 -35.23 -18.48
CA VAL A 177 -39.99 -36.37 -19.42
C VAL A 177 -38.82 -37.33 -19.19
N TYR A 178 -37.63 -36.83 -18.88
CA TYR A 178 -36.46 -37.69 -18.66
C TYR A 178 -36.57 -38.52 -17.38
N VAL A 179 -37.29 -38.01 -16.37
CA VAL A 179 -37.55 -38.72 -15.10
C VAL A 179 -38.63 -39.78 -15.31
N GLN A 180 -39.69 -39.45 -16.04
CA GLN A 180 -40.80 -40.39 -16.32
C GLN A 180 -40.39 -41.56 -17.23
N MET A 181 -39.42 -41.34 -18.12
CA MET A 181 -38.97 -42.37 -19.07
C MET A 181 -37.95 -43.37 -18.50
N GLU A 182 -37.45 -43.16 -17.28
CA GLU A 182 -36.48 -44.05 -16.60
C GLU A 182 -35.29 -44.47 -17.49
N LEU A 183 -34.74 -43.51 -18.24
CA LEU A 183 -33.68 -43.77 -19.21
C LEU A 183 -32.34 -44.12 -18.54
N THR A 184 -31.55 -44.95 -19.21
CA THR A 184 -30.16 -45.23 -18.79
C THR A 184 -29.29 -43.99 -18.91
N SER A 185 -28.21 -43.90 -18.12
CA SER A 185 -27.27 -42.77 -18.18
C SER A 185 -26.69 -42.57 -19.59
N GLU A 186 -26.39 -43.66 -20.31
CA GLU A 186 -25.92 -43.58 -21.70
C GLU A 186 -26.92 -42.86 -22.61
N ARG A 187 -28.21 -43.19 -22.49
CA ARG A 187 -29.26 -42.57 -23.29
C ARG A 187 -29.54 -41.13 -22.86
N LEU A 188 -29.54 -40.84 -21.56
CA LEU A 188 -29.66 -39.48 -21.02
C LEU A 188 -28.57 -38.55 -21.55
N ASN A 189 -27.32 -39.02 -21.56
CA ASN A 189 -26.18 -38.24 -22.02
C ASN A 189 -26.29 -37.84 -23.51
N THR A 190 -27.01 -38.62 -24.34
CA THR A 190 -27.28 -38.23 -25.74
C THR A 190 -28.17 -36.99 -25.87
N PHE A 191 -28.95 -36.68 -24.83
CA PHE A 191 -29.77 -35.48 -24.73
C PHE A 191 -29.09 -34.35 -23.95
N GLY A 192 -27.83 -34.52 -23.56
CA GLY A 192 -27.11 -33.59 -22.69
C GLY A 192 -27.58 -33.61 -21.23
N VAL A 193 -28.28 -34.68 -20.81
CA VAL A 193 -28.72 -34.85 -19.42
C VAL A 193 -27.73 -35.76 -18.70
N PHE A 194 -27.12 -35.27 -17.62
CA PHE A 194 -26.08 -35.98 -16.87
C PHE A 194 -26.44 -36.10 -15.39
N LYS A 195 -25.99 -37.17 -14.75
CA LYS A 195 -26.15 -37.35 -13.31
C LYS A 195 -24.98 -36.74 -12.56
N GLU A 196 -25.26 -35.99 -11.51
CA GLU A 196 -24.24 -35.45 -10.58
C GLU A 196 -23.44 -36.56 -9.91
N SER A 197 -24.06 -37.72 -9.72
CA SER A 197 -23.41 -38.93 -9.17
C SER A 197 -22.41 -39.60 -10.11
N GLU A 198 -22.33 -39.20 -11.38
CA GLU A 198 -21.44 -39.77 -12.42
C GLU A 198 -20.53 -38.68 -13.04
N PRO A 199 -19.74 -37.95 -12.23
CA PRO A 199 -18.95 -36.80 -12.68
C PRO A 199 -17.91 -37.16 -13.76
N GLU A 200 -17.43 -38.41 -13.77
CA GLU A 200 -16.49 -38.93 -14.76
C GLU A 200 -17.07 -38.90 -16.19
N ARG A 201 -18.39 -39.05 -16.35
CA ARG A 201 -19.05 -38.96 -17.66
C ARG A 201 -19.12 -37.52 -18.16
N ILE A 202 -19.34 -36.57 -17.25
CA ILE A 202 -19.31 -35.14 -17.56
C ILE A 202 -17.90 -34.74 -17.95
N LEU A 203 -16.91 -35.17 -17.16
CA LEU A 203 -15.49 -34.92 -17.45
C LEU A 203 -15.09 -35.51 -18.81
N ALA A 204 -15.46 -36.76 -19.10
CA ALA A 204 -15.15 -37.38 -20.39
C ALA A 204 -15.69 -36.58 -21.59
N LYS A 205 -16.89 -35.99 -21.45
CA LYS A 205 -17.47 -35.13 -22.49
C LYS A 205 -16.68 -33.84 -22.66
N TYR A 206 -16.28 -33.19 -21.56
CA TYR A 206 -15.40 -32.03 -21.62
C TYR A 206 -14.05 -32.34 -22.26
N GLU A 207 -13.38 -33.43 -21.84
CA GLU A 207 -12.06 -33.81 -22.36
C GLU A 207 -12.13 -34.10 -23.87
N SER A 208 -13.21 -34.73 -24.36
CA SER A 208 -13.45 -34.94 -25.79
C SER A 208 -13.60 -33.63 -26.57
N LEU A 209 -14.17 -32.58 -25.98
CA LEU A 209 -14.31 -31.28 -26.64
C LEU A 209 -13.05 -30.42 -26.53
N ILE A 210 -12.19 -30.71 -25.55
CA ILE A 210 -10.91 -30.02 -25.33
C ILE A 210 -9.78 -30.68 -26.14
N GLU A 211 -10.02 -31.86 -26.70
CA GLU A 211 -9.07 -32.55 -27.56
C GLU A 211 -8.58 -31.62 -28.69
N GLY A 212 -7.26 -31.51 -28.85
CA GLY A 212 -6.62 -30.58 -29.80
C GLY A 212 -6.43 -29.14 -29.31
N HIS A 213 -7.15 -28.67 -28.29
CA HIS A 213 -6.96 -27.31 -27.75
C HIS A 213 -5.57 -27.12 -27.11
N LEU A 214 -5.02 -28.19 -26.53
CA LEU A 214 -3.69 -28.19 -25.89
C LEU A 214 -2.55 -27.92 -26.87
N GLU A 215 -2.72 -28.31 -28.13
CA GLU A 215 -1.69 -28.17 -29.17
C GLU A 215 -1.57 -26.73 -29.64
N ASN A 216 -2.68 -25.98 -29.58
CA ASN A 216 -2.77 -24.62 -30.10
C ASN A 216 -3.40 -23.66 -29.07
N PRO A 217 -2.76 -23.41 -27.91
CA PRO A 217 -3.31 -22.52 -26.90
C PRO A 217 -3.38 -21.07 -27.37
N VAL A 218 -4.29 -20.30 -26.78
CA VAL A 218 -4.38 -18.85 -26.95
C VAL A 218 -3.30 -18.21 -26.06
N CYS A 219 -2.24 -17.69 -26.70
CA CYS A 219 -1.20 -16.94 -26.01
C CYS A 219 -1.70 -15.54 -25.62
N LEU A 220 -1.67 -15.25 -24.32
CA LEU A 220 -1.95 -13.95 -23.72
C LEU A 220 -0.79 -12.99 -23.98
N ASN A 221 -0.70 -12.48 -25.20
CA ASN A 221 0.26 -11.46 -25.55
C ASN A 221 -0.16 -10.13 -24.93
N LEU A 222 0.67 -9.57 -24.05
CA LEU A 222 0.46 -8.25 -23.45
C LEU A 222 1.35 -7.22 -24.15
N ARG A 223 0.78 -6.08 -24.54
CA ARG A 223 1.51 -4.98 -25.19
C ARG A 223 1.54 -3.78 -24.25
N LYS A 224 2.73 -3.41 -23.77
CA LYS A 224 2.91 -2.17 -23.02
C LYS A 224 2.78 -0.97 -23.96
N VAL A 225 1.87 -0.07 -23.63
CA VAL A 225 1.66 1.20 -24.33
C VAL A 225 1.56 2.32 -23.30
N LYS A 226 2.10 3.48 -23.65
CA LYS A 226 2.03 4.67 -22.81
C LYS A 226 0.72 5.39 -23.05
N CYS A 227 0.00 5.72 -21.98
CA CYS A 227 -1.19 6.57 -22.05
C CYS A 227 -0.78 7.97 -22.54
N SER A 228 -1.56 8.58 -23.45
CA SER A 228 -1.28 9.93 -23.92
C SER A 228 -1.72 11.02 -22.93
N LYS A 229 -2.51 10.65 -21.91
CA LYS A 229 -3.11 11.57 -20.93
C LYS A 229 -2.42 11.51 -19.55
N CYS A 230 -1.77 10.41 -19.21
CA CYS A 230 -1.03 10.26 -17.96
C CYS A 230 0.28 9.50 -18.17
N SER A 231 1.07 9.37 -17.11
CA SER A 231 2.36 8.65 -17.15
C SER A 231 2.23 7.12 -17.09
N GLU A 232 1.00 6.56 -17.03
CA GLU A 232 0.80 5.11 -16.97
C GLU A 232 1.26 4.43 -18.27
N GLU A 233 2.12 3.42 -18.13
CA GLU A 233 2.65 2.60 -19.23
C GLU A 233 2.42 1.12 -18.94
N THR A 234 1.38 0.55 -19.54
CA THR A 234 0.93 -0.82 -19.29
C THR A 234 0.11 -1.36 -20.47
N ASP A 235 -0.34 -2.62 -20.41
CA ASP A 235 -1.33 -3.13 -21.36
C ASP A 235 -2.70 -2.49 -21.08
N PRO A 236 -3.44 -2.01 -22.10
CA PRO A 236 -4.73 -1.37 -21.87
C PRO A 236 -5.74 -2.24 -21.12
N ARG A 237 -5.62 -3.57 -21.20
CA ARG A 237 -6.47 -4.54 -20.48
C ARG A 237 -6.08 -4.72 -19.00
N LEU A 238 -4.89 -4.25 -18.62
CA LEU A 238 -4.38 -4.22 -17.24
C LEU A 238 -4.49 -2.81 -16.63
N ALA A 239 -4.60 -1.79 -17.47
CA ALA A 239 -4.66 -0.40 -17.06
C ALA A 239 -5.83 -0.16 -16.11
N SER A 240 -5.58 0.63 -15.07
CA SER A 240 -6.63 1.07 -14.16
C SER A 240 -7.79 1.71 -14.93
N LEU A 241 -9.05 1.62 -14.44
CA LEU A 241 -10.18 2.21 -15.17
C LEU A 241 -10.10 3.74 -15.32
N LYS A 242 -9.28 4.41 -14.50
CA LYS A 242 -9.23 5.86 -14.39
C LYS A 242 -7.83 6.38 -14.72
N CYS A 243 -7.78 7.39 -15.56
CA CYS A 243 -6.56 8.12 -15.89
C CYS A 243 -6.26 9.13 -14.79
N HIS A 244 -5.05 9.10 -14.23
CA HIS A 244 -4.62 10.02 -13.18
C HIS A 244 -3.73 11.11 -13.80
N THR A 245 -4.29 12.31 -13.98
CA THR A 245 -3.69 13.37 -14.79
C THR A 245 -2.69 14.25 -14.04
N GLU A 246 -2.85 14.43 -12.72
CA GLU A 246 -1.98 15.31 -11.94
C GLU A 246 -1.47 14.65 -10.65
N ILE A 247 -0.15 14.49 -10.58
CA ILE A 247 0.59 14.02 -9.40
C ILE A 247 1.29 15.23 -8.77
N GLU A 248 1.18 15.38 -7.47
CA GLU A 248 1.99 16.29 -6.66
C GLU A 248 2.89 15.51 -5.70
N LEU A 249 4.04 16.08 -5.37
CA LEU A 249 4.96 15.53 -4.38
C LEU A 249 4.73 16.23 -3.05
N ILE A 250 4.40 15.46 -2.01
CA ILE A 250 4.13 15.97 -0.66
C ILE A 250 5.02 15.31 0.41
N HIS A 251 5.13 15.98 1.56
CA HIS A 251 5.63 15.38 2.80
C HIS A 251 4.43 15.00 3.68
N PRO A 252 4.04 13.72 3.76
CA PRO A 252 2.76 13.28 4.34
C PRO A 252 2.68 13.47 5.86
N ALA A 253 3.81 13.32 6.54
CA ALA A 253 3.91 13.51 7.97
C ALA A 253 5.15 14.34 8.29
N THR A 254 4.95 15.42 9.02
CA THR A 254 6.02 16.30 9.47
C THR A 254 6.20 16.21 10.99
N GLU A 255 7.40 16.55 11.45
CA GLU A 255 7.74 16.72 12.86
C GLU A 255 8.60 17.96 13.06
N ASP A 256 8.39 18.62 14.18
CA ASP A 256 9.12 19.82 14.55
C ASP A 256 10.34 19.45 15.41
N VAL A 257 11.53 19.83 14.97
CA VAL A 257 12.81 19.45 15.59
C VAL A 257 13.75 20.65 15.74
N HIS A 258 14.71 20.49 16.64
CA HIS A 258 15.88 21.37 16.74
C HIS A 258 17.07 20.74 16.02
N ARG A 259 17.98 21.57 15.53
CA ARG A 259 19.24 21.11 14.91
C ARG A 259 20.35 20.96 15.93
N GLY A 260 21.16 19.92 15.75
CA GLY A 260 22.35 19.66 16.56
C GLY A 260 22.07 18.89 17.84
N ASN A 261 23.11 18.78 18.66
CA ASN A 261 23.10 18.04 19.92
C ASN A 261 22.83 18.95 21.12
N VAL A 262 22.26 18.37 22.17
CA VAL A 262 22.01 19.09 23.42
C VAL A 262 23.32 19.22 24.20
N ILE A 263 23.82 20.44 24.33
CA ILE A 263 25.00 20.78 25.11
C ILE A 263 24.64 21.59 26.35
N LYS A 264 25.51 21.56 27.36
CA LYS A 264 25.37 22.37 28.58
C LYS A 264 26.32 23.57 28.51
N ILE A 265 25.78 24.78 28.68
CA ILE A 265 26.55 26.03 28.67
C ILE A 265 26.31 26.84 29.96
N HIS A 266 27.22 27.76 30.25
CA HIS A 266 26.97 28.89 31.14
C HIS A 266 26.71 30.12 30.25
N PRO A 267 25.50 30.69 30.22
CA PRO A 267 25.15 31.81 29.34
C PRO A 267 25.82 33.13 29.74
N SER A 268 26.27 33.22 30.99
CA SER A 268 26.85 34.44 31.57
C SER A 268 28.34 34.26 31.84
N SER A 269 29.08 35.37 31.80
CA SER A 269 30.50 35.39 32.14
C SER A 269 30.76 34.95 33.59
N ASN A 270 32.03 34.70 33.89
CA ASN A 270 32.47 34.45 35.24
C ASN A 270 32.84 35.78 35.95
N TYR A 271 32.77 35.76 37.28
CA TYR A 271 33.23 36.82 38.14
C TYR A 271 33.90 36.25 39.38
N ARG A 272 34.63 37.09 40.10
CA ARG A 272 35.24 36.73 41.37
C ARG A 272 34.31 37.15 42.51
N LYS A 273 34.09 36.24 43.45
CA LYS A 273 33.36 36.48 44.70
C LYS A 273 34.22 36.10 45.90
N HIS A 274 33.91 36.69 47.04
CA HIS A 274 34.46 36.28 48.32
C HIS A 274 33.74 35.03 48.81
N SER A 275 34.49 34.05 49.29
CA SER A 275 33.95 32.78 49.81
C SER A 275 33.63 32.84 51.30
N ASP A 276 33.94 33.95 51.96
CA ASP A 276 33.81 34.15 53.40
C ASP A 276 33.34 35.59 53.70
N TYR A 277 32.99 35.88 54.96
CA TYR A 277 32.44 37.17 55.37
C TYR A 277 33.49 38.29 55.46
N TYR A 278 33.00 39.54 55.41
CA TYR A 278 33.78 40.75 55.60
C TYR A 278 33.94 41.05 57.09
N VAL A 279 35.17 41.36 57.51
CA VAL A 279 35.47 41.86 58.85
C VAL A 279 35.50 43.38 58.78
N GLU A 280 34.63 44.04 59.56
CA GLU A 280 34.51 45.50 59.57
C GLU A 280 35.80 46.17 60.05
N ALA A 281 36.05 47.38 59.52
CA ALA A 281 37.18 48.19 59.95
C ALA A 281 37.00 48.59 61.42
N THR A 282 38.08 48.53 62.19
CA THR A 282 38.07 48.87 63.61
C THR A 282 39.17 49.85 63.94
N THR A 283 39.00 50.59 65.03
CA THR A 283 40.02 51.50 65.54
C THR A 283 40.66 50.87 66.76
N ARG A 284 41.97 50.63 66.69
CA ARG A 284 42.74 50.15 67.84
C ARG A 284 43.47 51.32 68.48
N GLN A 285 43.42 51.42 69.80
CA GLN A 285 44.32 52.33 70.51
C GLN A 285 45.69 51.68 70.62
N GLU A 286 46.69 52.37 70.07
CA GLU A 286 48.09 52.02 70.24
C GLU A 286 48.81 53.09 71.04
N PHE A 287 49.95 52.72 71.59
CA PHE A 287 50.78 53.62 72.35
C PHE A 287 51.30 54.76 71.45
N ASP A 288 51.14 56.01 71.89
CA ASP A 288 51.58 57.17 71.11
C ASP A 288 53.02 57.55 71.50
N ASP A 289 53.98 57.17 70.66
CA ASP A 289 55.40 57.47 70.84
C ASP A 289 55.86 58.79 70.21
N SER A 290 54.93 59.69 69.88
CA SER A 290 55.27 61.02 69.35
C SER A 290 55.99 61.90 70.40
N PRO A 291 56.83 62.87 69.97
CA PRO A 291 57.52 63.79 70.88
C PRO A 291 56.56 64.58 71.80
N GLN A 292 55.37 64.92 71.29
CA GLN A 292 54.33 65.60 72.05
C GLN A 292 53.76 64.70 73.15
N ALA A 293 53.50 63.43 72.85
CA ALA A 293 53.03 62.46 73.84
C ALA A 293 54.08 62.17 74.92
N TRP A 294 55.36 62.14 74.55
CA TRP A 294 56.48 62.07 75.50
C TRP A 294 56.55 63.28 76.43
N THR A 295 56.29 64.47 75.91
CA THR A 295 56.25 65.71 76.70
C THR A 295 55.12 65.66 77.73
N VAL A 296 53.92 65.20 77.33
CA VAL A 296 52.79 65.00 78.25
C VAL A 296 53.12 63.99 79.35
N ARG A 297 53.83 62.90 79.03
CA ARG A 297 54.30 61.92 80.04
C ARG A 297 55.28 62.53 81.02
N ALA A 298 56.22 63.35 80.55
CA ALA A 298 57.21 63.99 81.40
C ALA A 298 56.57 64.97 82.39
N PHE A 299 55.63 65.81 81.93
CA PHE A 299 54.94 66.78 82.80
C PHE A 299 53.91 66.14 83.74
N SER A 300 53.33 65.00 83.37
CA SER A 300 52.42 64.23 84.24
C SER A 300 53.15 63.23 85.15
N PHE A 301 54.50 63.24 85.19
CA PHE A 301 55.33 62.28 85.93
C PHE A 301 54.95 60.82 85.67
N GLY A 302 54.60 60.49 84.42
CA GLY A 302 54.22 59.14 84.00
C GLY A 302 52.79 58.71 84.37
N GLY A 303 51.97 59.60 84.97
CA GLY A 303 50.59 59.30 85.37
C GLY A 303 49.60 59.16 84.21
N VAL A 304 49.91 59.68 83.02
CA VAL A 304 49.08 59.56 81.81
C VAL A 304 49.90 58.97 80.69
N ASN A 305 49.43 57.86 80.09
CA ASN A 305 50.00 57.29 78.87
C ASN A 305 49.12 57.65 77.67
N PRO A 306 49.54 58.62 76.83
CA PRO A 306 48.78 58.98 75.64
C PRO A 306 48.74 57.80 74.67
N THR A 307 47.55 57.45 74.22
CA THR A 307 47.33 56.50 73.13
C THR A 307 46.88 57.25 71.89
N ARG A 308 47.32 56.79 70.72
CA ARG A 308 46.81 57.25 69.44
C ARG A 308 45.90 56.19 68.84
N SER A 309 44.86 56.65 68.17
CA SER A 309 43.95 55.79 67.42
C SER A 309 44.62 55.38 66.11
N VAL A 310 44.83 54.08 65.92
CA VAL A 310 45.30 53.50 64.66
C VAL A 310 44.12 52.82 63.97
N PHE A 311 43.88 53.20 62.71
CA PHE A 311 42.83 52.61 61.89
C PHE A 311 43.30 51.25 61.37
N VAL A 312 42.54 50.20 61.65
CA VAL A 312 42.72 48.86 61.07
C VAL A 312 41.70 48.72 59.94
N PRO A 313 42.14 48.69 58.67
CA PRO A 313 41.24 48.50 57.54
C PRO A 313 40.44 47.21 57.68
N GLY A 314 39.18 47.25 57.27
CA GLY A 314 38.37 46.05 57.15
C GLY A 314 38.92 45.15 56.05
N TYR A 315 38.60 43.86 56.10
CA TYR A 315 39.15 42.90 55.15
C TYR A 315 38.23 41.69 54.95
N TRP A 316 38.40 41.03 53.81
CA TRP A 316 37.73 39.76 53.53
C TRP A 316 38.55 38.61 54.09
N LYS A 317 37.93 37.80 54.98
CA LYS A 317 38.62 36.71 55.68
C LYS A 317 39.22 35.67 54.72
N CYS A 318 38.60 35.44 53.57
CA CYS A 318 39.13 34.50 52.57
C CYS A 318 40.36 34.98 51.81
N CYS A 319 40.70 36.27 51.87
CA CYS A 319 41.75 36.87 51.04
C CYS A 319 43.11 37.05 51.73
N GLY A 320 43.26 36.65 53.00
CA GLY A 320 44.53 36.58 53.72
C GLY A 320 45.32 37.88 53.92
N ASN A 321 44.96 38.98 53.24
CA ASN A 321 45.83 40.14 53.03
C ASN A 321 45.25 41.49 53.49
N ASN A 322 44.42 41.54 54.55
CA ASN A 322 43.94 42.79 55.15
C ASN A 322 43.42 43.87 54.16
N ASP A 323 42.94 43.47 52.98
CA ASP A 323 42.57 44.37 51.90
C ASP A 323 41.06 44.30 51.65
N ALA A 324 40.39 45.42 51.93
CA ALA A 324 38.96 45.60 51.68
C ALA A 324 38.62 45.59 50.18
N ASN A 325 39.57 45.98 49.32
CA ASN A 325 39.36 46.18 47.89
C ASN A 325 39.74 44.95 47.04
N SER A 326 39.94 43.80 47.68
CA SER A 326 40.24 42.55 46.96
C SER A 326 39.10 42.17 46.00
N SER A 327 39.48 41.86 44.76
CA SER A 327 38.56 41.48 43.68
C SER A 327 37.76 40.18 43.90
N GLY A 328 38.02 39.43 44.97
CA GLY A 328 37.37 38.15 45.28
C GLY A 328 38.34 36.96 45.19
N CYS A 329 38.21 36.01 46.12
CA CYS A 329 39.08 34.84 46.25
C CYS A 329 38.63 33.62 45.41
N LYS A 330 37.39 33.60 44.90
CA LYS A 330 36.81 32.45 44.17
C LYS A 330 36.14 32.87 42.87
N GLN A 331 36.47 32.21 41.75
CA GLN A 331 35.84 32.47 40.46
C GLN A 331 34.60 31.58 40.26
N VAL A 332 33.46 32.20 39.93
CA VAL A 332 32.18 31.53 39.71
C VAL A 332 31.44 32.11 38.51
N TYR A 333 30.47 31.39 37.97
CA TYR A 333 29.62 31.89 36.87
C TYR A 333 28.46 32.75 37.38
N HIS A 334 28.19 33.88 36.73
CA HIS A 334 27.04 34.73 37.07
C HIS A 334 25.69 34.01 36.96
N CYS A 335 25.55 33.01 36.09
CA CYS A 335 24.24 32.35 35.87
C CYS A 335 23.77 31.47 37.03
N CYS A 336 24.68 30.91 37.81
CA CYS A 336 24.33 29.84 38.76
C CYS A 336 25.24 29.78 39.99
N GLU A 337 26.21 30.69 40.09
CA GLU A 337 27.21 30.76 41.16
C GLU A 337 28.06 29.50 41.37
N ARG A 338 28.01 28.55 40.42
CA ARG A 338 28.87 27.37 40.44
C ARG A 338 30.31 27.75 40.09
N ASP A 339 31.21 26.91 40.56
CA ASP A 339 32.64 27.08 40.42
C ASP A 339 33.07 27.14 38.95
N TYR A 340 34.12 27.91 38.68
CA TYR A 340 34.73 27.95 37.35
C TYR A 340 35.13 26.53 36.91
N GLN A 341 34.93 26.21 35.63
CA GLN A 341 35.04 24.86 35.05
C GLN A 341 33.95 23.84 35.44
N SER A 342 32.97 24.21 36.28
CA SER A 342 31.79 23.36 36.49
C SER A 342 30.98 23.17 35.20
N SER A 343 30.26 22.05 35.10
CA SER A 343 29.36 21.78 33.97
C SER A 343 28.30 22.87 33.82
N GLY A 344 27.98 23.23 32.57
CA GLY A 344 27.01 24.28 32.22
C GLY A 344 25.70 24.21 33.00
N CYS A 345 25.19 25.38 33.38
CA CYS A 345 23.93 25.57 34.11
C CYS A 345 22.68 25.45 33.23
N GLN A 346 22.81 25.64 31.92
CA GLN A 346 21.70 25.68 30.96
C GLN A 346 21.92 24.72 29.79
N LYS A 347 20.86 24.05 29.33
CA LYS A 347 20.91 23.17 28.15
C LYS A 347 20.44 23.92 26.91
N ILE A 348 21.23 23.88 25.84
CA ILE A 348 20.88 24.43 24.53
C ILE A 348 21.21 23.42 23.42
N PHE A 349 20.66 23.62 22.24
CA PHE A 349 21.11 22.95 21.03
C PHE A 349 22.32 23.69 20.45
N ASP A 350 23.40 22.97 20.15
CA ASP A 350 24.68 23.56 19.74
C ASP A 350 24.64 24.25 18.37
N GLU A 351 23.83 23.75 17.43
CA GLU A 351 23.68 24.36 16.10
C GLU A 351 22.68 25.52 16.10
N CYS A 352 21.42 25.28 16.51
CA CYS A 352 20.38 26.33 16.45
C CYS A 352 20.40 27.32 17.62
N LYS A 353 21.23 27.08 18.66
CA LYS A 353 21.37 27.90 19.87
C LYS A 353 20.08 28.11 20.68
N HIS A 354 19.00 27.39 20.37
CA HIS A 354 17.76 27.44 21.13
C HIS A 354 17.86 26.68 22.45
N ASN A 355 17.06 27.10 23.42
CA ASN A 355 16.95 26.45 24.72
C ASN A 355 16.33 25.06 24.61
N TYR A 356 16.82 24.13 25.41
CA TYR A 356 16.22 22.81 25.55
C TYR A 356 14.79 22.93 26.09
N GLY A 357 13.81 22.46 25.31
CA GLY A 357 12.38 22.61 25.61
C GLY A 357 11.73 23.90 25.06
N GLY A 358 12.49 24.74 24.35
CA GLY A 358 11.94 25.89 23.60
C GLY A 358 11.31 25.49 22.27
N THR A 359 10.67 26.46 21.61
CA THR A 359 10.02 26.27 20.30
C THR A 359 11.00 25.70 19.27
N PRO A 360 10.67 24.58 18.60
CA PRO A 360 11.48 23.98 17.54
C PRO A 360 11.87 24.97 16.44
N CYS A 361 13.03 24.76 15.82
CA CYS A 361 13.52 25.67 14.77
C CYS A 361 13.20 25.21 13.33
N LEU A 362 12.81 23.94 13.14
CA LEU A 362 12.60 23.34 11.83
C LEU A 362 11.45 22.36 11.85
N THR A 363 10.72 22.30 10.75
CA THR A 363 9.74 21.25 10.46
C THR A 363 10.33 20.34 9.38
N ILE A 364 10.48 19.05 9.69
CA ILE A 364 11.04 18.05 8.77
C ILE A 364 10.02 16.95 8.48
N CYS A 365 10.17 16.25 7.36
CA CYS A 365 9.36 15.08 7.06
C CYS A 365 9.83 13.88 7.88
N LYS A 366 8.90 13.17 8.53
CA LYS A 366 9.20 11.97 9.32
C LYS A 366 9.84 10.86 8.49
N ASP A 367 9.44 10.76 7.22
CA ASP A 367 9.81 9.67 6.31
C ASP A 367 11.20 9.87 5.68
N CYS A 368 11.47 11.06 5.11
CA CYS A 368 12.73 11.33 4.41
C CYS A 368 13.71 12.23 5.17
N LYS A 369 13.32 12.78 6.33
CA LYS A 369 14.10 13.72 7.15
C LYS A 369 14.52 15.03 6.48
N GLU A 370 14.03 15.29 5.27
CA GLU A 370 14.17 16.58 4.58
C GLU A 370 13.21 17.64 5.17
N ARG A 371 13.49 18.92 4.90
CA ARG A 371 12.63 20.02 5.38
C ARG A 371 11.26 19.97 4.72
N SER A 372 10.21 20.37 5.43
CA SER A 372 8.85 20.33 4.89
C SER A 372 8.60 21.27 3.72
N ASP A 373 9.47 22.26 3.50
CA ASP A 373 9.39 23.24 2.42
C ASP A 373 10.21 22.87 1.17
N THR A 374 10.82 21.68 1.14
CA THR A 374 11.50 21.15 -0.05
C THR A 374 10.58 20.24 -0.86
N VAL A 375 11.10 19.68 -1.95
CA VAL A 375 10.34 18.76 -2.82
C VAL A 375 9.91 17.54 -2.02
N GLY A 376 8.60 17.28 -2.03
CA GLY A 376 7.97 16.18 -1.29
C GLY A 376 8.56 14.81 -1.61
N CYS A 377 8.49 13.90 -0.63
CA CYS A 377 9.06 12.55 -0.75
C CYS A 377 8.03 11.47 -1.13
N LYS A 378 6.74 11.80 -1.23
CA LYS A 378 5.70 10.89 -1.71
C LYS A 378 4.85 11.54 -2.77
N GLU A 379 4.47 10.73 -3.75
CA GLU A 379 3.52 11.09 -4.80
C GLU A 379 2.09 10.97 -4.29
N LYS A 380 1.27 11.97 -4.60
CA LYS A 380 -0.15 12.02 -4.30
C LYS A 380 -0.89 12.56 -5.52
N CYS A 381 -2.07 12.04 -5.79
CA CYS A 381 -2.90 12.62 -6.85
C CYS A 381 -3.55 13.91 -6.34
N LYS A 382 -3.41 15.01 -7.11
CA LYS A 382 -3.99 16.31 -6.75
C LYS A 382 -5.52 16.29 -6.68
N ASP A 383 -6.16 15.50 -7.53
CA ASP A 383 -7.61 15.50 -7.67
C ASP A 383 -8.31 14.71 -6.55
N CYS A 384 -7.75 13.57 -6.11
CA CYS A 384 -8.39 12.71 -5.11
C CYS A 384 -7.72 12.72 -3.73
N ASN A 385 -6.62 13.46 -3.56
CA ASN A 385 -5.86 13.51 -2.32
C ASN A 385 -5.47 12.10 -1.79
N ASN A 386 -5.29 11.12 -2.68
CA ASN A 386 -4.91 9.77 -2.31
C ASN A 386 -3.39 9.61 -2.40
N ASP A 387 -2.77 9.18 -1.29
CA ASP A 387 -1.33 8.93 -1.16
C ASP A 387 -0.85 7.69 -1.95
N ASN A 388 -1.80 7.03 -2.62
CA ASN A 388 -1.54 6.00 -3.61
C ASN A 388 -2.18 6.44 -4.93
N PRO A 389 -1.40 6.89 -5.93
CA PRO A 389 -1.91 7.22 -7.25
C PRO A 389 -2.45 5.99 -8.02
N HIS A 390 -2.54 4.82 -7.40
CA HIS A 390 -3.26 3.65 -7.91
C HIS A 390 -4.60 3.37 -7.21
N ASN A 391 -5.00 4.18 -6.22
CA ASN A 391 -6.24 4.00 -5.47
C ASN A 391 -7.32 4.99 -5.95
N THR A 392 -8.48 4.44 -6.34
CA THR A 392 -9.46 5.04 -7.26
C THR A 392 -10.61 5.81 -6.61
N LYS A 393 -10.63 5.94 -5.27
CA LYS A 393 -11.66 6.70 -4.55
C LYS A 393 -11.39 8.21 -4.66
N GLY A 394 -12.29 8.94 -5.33
CA GLY A 394 -12.35 10.42 -5.30
C GLY A 394 -11.90 11.18 -6.56
N CYS A 395 -11.36 10.52 -7.60
CA CYS A 395 -10.94 11.22 -8.84
C CYS A 395 -12.11 11.53 -9.78
N THR A 396 -12.02 12.68 -10.47
CA THR A 396 -12.83 13.04 -11.64
C THR A 396 -12.67 11.98 -12.74
N HIS A 397 -13.79 11.55 -13.34
CA HIS A 397 -13.86 10.39 -14.23
C HIS A 397 -13.26 10.69 -15.62
N ILE A 398 -11.97 10.46 -15.82
CA ILE A 398 -11.34 10.55 -17.15
C ILE A 398 -10.81 9.16 -17.54
N SER A 399 -11.23 8.65 -18.70
CA SER A 399 -10.71 7.39 -19.26
C SER A 399 -9.30 7.57 -19.84
N HIS A 400 -8.49 6.51 -19.73
CA HIS A 400 -7.18 6.45 -20.40
C HIS A 400 -7.31 6.62 -21.91
N ASN A 401 -6.25 7.14 -22.53
CA ASN A 401 -6.13 7.19 -23.98
C ASN A 401 -4.85 6.47 -24.39
N PHE A 402 -4.98 5.20 -24.74
CA PHE A 402 -3.88 4.40 -25.26
C PHE A 402 -3.88 4.47 -26.79
N PRO A 403 -2.71 4.70 -27.43
CA PRO A 403 -2.60 4.56 -28.88
C PRO A 403 -2.87 3.10 -29.27
N ASN A 404 -3.62 2.92 -30.37
CA ASN A 404 -3.99 1.60 -30.88
C ASN A 404 -2.78 0.73 -31.27
#